data_AF-D8F7E2-F1
#
_entry.id   AF-D8F7E2-F1
#
_cell.length_a   1.000
_cell.length_b   1.000
_cell.length_c   1.000
_cell.angle_alpha   90.00
_cell.angle_beta   90.00
_cell.angle_gamma   90.00
#
_symmetry.space_group_name_H-M   'P 1'
#
loop_
_entity.id
_entity.type
_entity.pdbx_description
1 polymer ?
#
loop_
_entity_poly.entity_id
_entity_poly.type
_entity_poly.pdbx_seq_one_letter_code
_entity_poly.pdbx_strand_id
1 'polypeptide(L)'
;VISKREELAGKAKILLQKYLDEAETGIKIVNVEMKKTNVPEPVQPSFNEVNQAIQEKERMIYQAKEAYNKVIPAAKGNAEKTIKAAEGYALDRVNRAKGDAARFTDLYEAYTKAEDVTRRRLYLEAMQSIMPKLEKKFFVDAEQKNFLPLLNLGTSEGVKK
;
A
#
# COMPACT_ATOMS: atom_id res chain seq x y z
N VAL A 1 33.23 24.75 -3.93
CA VAL A 1 33.82 26.12 -3.84
C VAL A 1 34.43 26.40 -2.46
N ILE A 2 33.94 25.79 -1.37
CA ILE A 2 34.43 26.02 0.00
C ILE A 2 35.83 25.40 0.23
N SER A 3 36.09 24.18 -0.25
CA SER A 3 37.37 23.48 -0.10
C SER A 3 38.58 24.22 -0.69
N LYS A 4 38.43 24.80 -1.89
CA LYS A 4 39.53 25.55 -2.54
C LYS A 4 39.93 26.84 -1.81
N ARG A 5 39.04 27.42 -1.00
CA ARG A 5 39.30 28.68 -0.28
C ARG A 5 40.21 28.47 0.91
N GLU A 6 40.03 27.36 1.63
CA GLU A 6 40.85 26.99 2.77
C GLU A 6 42.30 26.67 2.34
N GLU A 7 42.45 25.97 1.20
CA GLU A 7 43.77 25.73 0.59
C GLU A 7 44.47 27.02 0.15
N LEU A 8 43.73 27.97 -0.44
CA LEU A 8 44.26 29.27 -0.85
C LEU A 8 44.66 30.15 0.36
N ALA A 9 43.84 30.16 1.41
CA ALA A 9 44.12 30.86 2.66
C ALA A 9 45.37 30.30 3.37
N GLY A 10 45.52 28.97 3.39
CA GLY A 10 46.71 28.30 3.92
C GLY A 10 47.99 28.67 3.17
N LYS A 11 47.96 28.69 1.83
CA LYS A 11 49.11 29.11 1.02
C LYS A 11 49.46 30.59 1.23
N ALA A 12 48.46 31.47 1.34
CA ALA A 12 48.67 32.89 1.60
C ALA A 12 49.31 33.12 2.98
N LYS A 13 48.86 32.38 4.01
CA LYS A 13 49.45 32.43 5.36
C LYS A 13 50.93 32.07 5.37
N ILE A 14 51.31 31.00 4.66
CA ILE A 14 52.70 30.54 4.57
C ILE A 14 53.59 31.60 3.90
N LEU A 15 53.13 32.17 2.78
CA LEU A 15 53.86 33.22 2.06
C LEU A 15 54.02 34.49 2.91
N LEU A 16 52.95 34.95 3.54
CA LEU A 16 52.99 36.16 4.37
C LEU A 16 53.86 35.98 5.62
N GLN A 17 53.80 34.80 6.27
CA GLN A 17 54.68 34.51 7.41
C GLN A 17 56.14 34.52 6.97
N LYS A 18 56.46 33.92 5.82
CA LYS A 18 57.83 33.90 5.27
C LYS A 18 58.38 35.32 5.02
N TYR A 19 57.58 36.22 4.45
CA TYR A 19 58.00 37.61 4.23
C TYR A 19 58.17 38.41 5.53
N LEU A 20 57.34 38.15 6.54
CA LEU A 20 57.44 38.82 7.85
C LEU A 20 58.63 38.33 8.68
N ASP A 21 58.98 37.05 8.55
CA ASP A 21 60.16 36.44 9.17
C ASP A 21 61.45 36.95 8.49
N GLU A 22 61.46 37.07 7.15
CA GLU A 22 62.58 37.62 6.37
C GLU A 22 62.80 39.12 6.63
N ALA A 23 61.74 39.86 6.95
CA ALA A 23 61.80 41.25 7.37
C ALA A 23 62.08 41.44 8.89
N GLU A 24 62.38 40.37 9.63
CA GLU A 24 62.69 40.36 11.08
C GLU A 24 61.68 41.12 11.95
N THR A 25 60.41 41.14 11.55
CA THR A 25 59.39 41.99 12.19
C THR A 25 58.90 41.48 13.55
N GLY A 26 59.19 40.22 13.89
CA GLY A 26 58.71 39.56 15.12
C GLY A 26 57.20 39.29 15.15
N ILE A 27 56.48 39.48 14.04
CA ILE A 27 55.03 39.33 13.95
C ILE A 27 54.66 37.91 13.50
N LYS A 28 53.79 37.24 14.27
CA LYS A 28 53.27 35.89 13.96
C LYS A 28 51.82 35.94 13.49
N ILE A 29 51.56 35.44 12.28
CA ILE A 29 50.22 35.35 11.72
C ILE A 29 49.50 34.12 12.28
N VAL A 30 48.42 34.35 13.02
CA VAL A 30 47.62 33.27 13.63
C VAL A 30 46.58 32.72 12.65
N ASN A 31 45.83 33.59 11.96
CA ASN A 31 44.80 33.18 11.02
C ASN A 31 44.75 34.11 9.80
N VAL A 32 44.41 33.57 8.63
CA VAL A 32 44.18 34.33 7.40
C VAL A 32 42.80 33.96 6.88
N GLU A 33 41.86 34.91 6.95
CA GLU A 33 40.51 34.74 6.43
C GLU A 33 40.37 35.42 5.08
N MET A 34 40.07 34.63 4.05
CA MET A 34 39.75 35.15 2.72
C MET A 34 38.35 35.76 2.74
N LYS A 35 38.24 37.08 2.50
CA LYS A 35 36.93 37.74 2.36
C LYS A 35 36.15 37.14 1.20
N LYS A 36 34.83 37.05 1.38
CA LYS A 36 33.89 36.49 0.41
C LYS A 36 33.96 37.30 -0.89
N THR A 37 34.55 36.75 -1.95
CA THR A 37 34.51 37.38 -3.27
C THR A 37 33.07 37.33 -3.76
N ASN A 38 32.41 38.48 -3.83
CA ASN A 38 31.08 38.59 -4.42
C ASN A 38 31.23 38.55 -5.95
N VAL A 39 30.33 37.87 -6.63
CA VAL A 39 30.30 37.86 -8.10
C VAL A 39 29.90 39.27 -8.58
N PRO A 40 30.54 39.86 -9.60
CA PRO A 40 30.13 41.16 -10.11
C PRO A 40 28.65 41.14 -10.51
N GLU A 41 27.90 42.19 -10.16
CA GLU A 41 26.46 42.33 -10.46
C GLU A 41 26.07 41.96 -11.91
N PRO A 42 26.84 42.34 -12.96
CA PRO A 42 26.44 42.00 -14.33
C PRO A 42 26.46 40.50 -14.67
N VAL A 43 27.14 39.64 -13.89
CA VAL A 43 27.32 38.21 -14.20
C VAL A 43 26.53 37.28 -13.26
N GLN A 44 25.96 37.81 -12.18
CA GLN A 44 25.13 37.05 -11.25
C GLN A 44 23.91 36.40 -11.92
N PRO A 45 23.15 37.07 -12.83
CA PRO A 45 21.97 36.47 -13.45
C PRO A 45 22.30 35.18 -14.20
N SER A 46 23.31 35.21 -15.06
CA SER A 46 23.73 34.05 -15.86
C SER A 46 24.30 32.92 -15.00
N PHE A 47 25.00 33.25 -13.91
CA PHE A 47 25.50 32.24 -12.99
C PHE A 47 24.36 31.54 -12.21
N ASN A 48 23.35 32.30 -11.79
CA ASN A 48 22.17 31.78 -11.13
C ASN A 48 21.35 30.89 -12.07
N GLU A 49 21.21 31.30 -13.32
CA GLU A 49 20.47 30.56 -14.36
C GLU A 49 21.10 29.19 -14.65
N VAL A 50 22.43 29.12 -14.77
CA VAL A 50 23.15 27.83 -14.94
C VAL A 50 22.93 26.91 -13.74
N ASN A 51 23.01 27.43 -12.52
CA ASN A 51 22.78 26.62 -11.33
C ASN A 51 21.32 26.14 -11.24
N GLN A 52 20.37 26.98 -11.59
CA GLN A 52 18.96 26.63 -11.64
C GLN A 52 18.69 25.54 -12.67
N ALA A 53 19.27 25.66 -13.88
CA ALA A 53 19.18 24.64 -14.92
C ALA A 53 19.79 23.30 -14.48
N ILE A 54 20.92 23.30 -13.76
CA ILE A 54 21.53 22.08 -13.21
C ILE A 54 20.60 21.43 -12.17
N GLN A 55 20.06 22.21 -11.24
CA GLN A 55 19.13 21.71 -10.22
C GLN A 55 17.85 21.17 -10.84
N GLU A 56 17.31 21.85 -11.85
CA GLU A 56 16.11 21.44 -12.56
C GLU A 56 16.33 20.13 -13.35
N LYS A 57 17.48 20.00 -14.01
CA LYS A 57 17.91 18.73 -14.64
C LYS A 57 17.98 17.60 -13.61
N GLU A 58 18.64 17.83 -12.48
CA GLU A 58 18.75 16.81 -11.43
C GLU A 58 17.37 16.43 -10.88
N ARG A 59 16.52 17.42 -10.60
CA ARG A 59 15.13 17.21 -10.16
C ARG A 59 14.35 16.36 -11.16
N MET A 60 14.43 16.67 -12.45
CA MET A 60 13.76 15.89 -13.50
C MET A 60 14.26 14.44 -13.53
N ILE A 61 15.58 14.22 -13.42
CA ILE A 61 16.14 12.87 -13.37
C ILE A 61 15.65 12.10 -12.15
N TYR A 62 15.60 12.74 -10.98
CA TYR A 62 15.10 12.09 -9.75
C TYR A 62 13.62 11.75 -9.85
N GLN A 63 12.79 12.66 -10.37
CA GLN A 63 11.36 12.42 -10.58
C GLN A 63 11.12 11.27 -11.56
N ALA A 64 11.89 11.21 -12.66
CA ALA A 64 11.78 10.12 -13.63
C ALA A 64 12.17 8.76 -13.01
N LYS A 65 13.25 8.74 -12.20
CA LYS A 65 13.66 7.53 -11.47
C LYS A 65 12.62 7.10 -10.43
N GLU A 66 12.02 8.06 -9.71
CA GLU A 66 10.96 7.79 -8.76
C GLU A 66 9.74 7.18 -9.46
N ALA A 67 9.30 7.77 -10.58
CA ALA A 67 8.19 7.26 -11.37
C ALA A 67 8.47 5.83 -11.87
N TYR A 68 9.66 5.57 -12.40
CA TYR A 68 10.09 4.24 -12.81
C TYR A 68 10.07 3.23 -11.64
N ASN A 69 10.64 3.62 -10.51
CA ASN A 69 10.71 2.79 -9.29
C ASN A 69 9.34 2.59 -8.64
N LYS A 70 8.34 3.40 -8.97
CA LYS A 70 6.97 3.23 -8.51
C LYS A 70 6.17 2.32 -9.44
N VAL A 71 6.21 2.60 -10.74
CA VAL A 71 5.34 1.95 -11.73
C VAL A 71 5.75 0.50 -11.99
N ILE A 72 7.04 0.23 -12.18
CA ILE A 72 7.48 -1.13 -12.55
C ILE A 72 7.28 -2.13 -11.40
N PRO A 73 7.71 -1.85 -10.16
CA PRO A 73 7.46 -2.77 -9.05
C PRO A 73 5.97 -2.94 -8.74
N ALA A 74 5.16 -1.88 -8.84
CA ALA A 74 3.72 -1.99 -8.66
C ALA A 74 3.07 -2.88 -9.73
N ALA A 75 3.45 -2.72 -11.01
CA ALA A 75 2.95 -3.55 -12.10
C ALA A 75 3.34 -5.03 -11.91
N LYS A 76 4.60 -5.30 -11.53
CA LYS A 76 5.06 -6.67 -11.22
C LYS A 76 4.29 -7.27 -10.04
N GLY A 77 4.12 -6.52 -8.96
CA GLY A 77 3.35 -6.97 -7.80
C GLY A 77 1.88 -7.27 -8.12
N ASN A 78 1.25 -6.46 -8.96
CA ASN A 78 -0.12 -6.71 -9.42
C ASN A 78 -0.21 -7.97 -10.30
N ALA A 79 0.76 -8.19 -11.18
CA ALA A 79 0.82 -9.39 -12.00
C ALA A 79 0.98 -10.65 -11.12
N GLU A 80 1.94 -10.64 -10.18
CA GLU A 80 2.15 -11.74 -9.25
C GLU A 80 0.93 -11.99 -8.35
N LYS A 81 0.29 -10.94 -7.83
CA LYS A 81 -0.95 -11.04 -7.07
C LYS A 81 -2.04 -11.75 -7.86
N THR A 82 -2.20 -11.41 -9.14
CA THR A 82 -3.21 -12.01 -10.02
C THR A 82 -2.93 -13.49 -10.24
N ILE A 83 -1.66 -13.85 -10.50
CA ILE A 83 -1.24 -15.25 -10.67
C ILE A 83 -1.50 -16.03 -9.38
N LYS A 84 -1.07 -15.51 -8.22
CA LYS A 84 -1.26 -16.17 -6.93
C LYS A 84 -2.73 -16.32 -6.55
N ALA A 85 -3.57 -15.34 -6.87
CA ALA A 85 -5.01 -15.45 -6.68
C ALA A 85 -5.63 -16.54 -7.55
N ALA A 86 -5.19 -16.65 -8.81
CA ALA A 86 -5.64 -17.70 -9.73
C ALA A 86 -5.18 -19.10 -9.27
N GLU A 87 -3.92 -19.25 -8.86
CA GLU A 87 -3.39 -20.48 -8.27
C GLU A 87 -4.17 -20.88 -7.01
N GLY A 88 -4.43 -19.92 -6.11
CA GLY A 88 -5.23 -20.13 -4.91
C GLY A 88 -6.66 -20.57 -5.21
N TYR A 89 -7.31 -19.92 -6.20
CA TYR A 89 -8.65 -20.30 -6.65
C TYR A 89 -8.69 -21.71 -7.24
N ALA A 90 -7.71 -22.05 -8.09
CA ALA A 90 -7.62 -23.39 -8.66
C ALA A 90 -7.44 -24.45 -7.57
N LEU A 91 -6.57 -24.19 -6.59
CA LEU A 91 -6.34 -25.10 -5.47
C LEU A 91 -7.59 -25.25 -4.58
N ASP A 92 -8.26 -24.15 -4.25
CA ASP A 92 -9.52 -24.16 -3.49
C ASP A 92 -10.61 -24.95 -4.23
N ARG A 93 -10.75 -24.75 -5.55
CA ARG A 93 -11.71 -25.51 -6.37
C ARG A 93 -11.43 -27.00 -6.35
N VAL A 94 -10.17 -27.41 -6.52
CA VAL A 94 -9.80 -28.83 -6.49
C VAL A 94 -10.01 -29.43 -5.10
N ASN A 95 -9.63 -28.72 -4.04
CA ASN A 95 -9.78 -29.20 -2.68
C ASN A 95 -11.25 -29.30 -2.26
N ARG A 96 -12.08 -28.33 -2.62
CA ARG A 96 -13.54 -28.41 -2.42
C ARG A 96 -14.14 -29.60 -3.16
N ALA A 97 -13.81 -29.77 -4.44
CA ALA A 97 -14.29 -30.91 -5.21
C ALA A 97 -13.89 -32.26 -4.60
N LYS A 98 -12.64 -32.38 -4.12
CA LYS A 98 -12.17 -33.58 -3.40
C LYS A 98 -12.89 -33.78 -2.08
N GLY A 99 -13.11 -32.72 -1.30
CA GLY A 99 -13.85 -32.78 -0.04
C GLY A 99 -15.31 -33.18 -0.22
N ASP A 100 -15.97 -32.63 -1.24
CA ASP A 100 -17.35 -32.97 -1.60
C ASP A 100 -17.46 -34.42 -2.06
N ALA A 101 -16.51 -34.90 -2.89
CA ALA A 101 -16.45 -36.29 -3.33
C ALA A 101 -16.21 -37.27 -2.17
N ALA A 102 -15.31 -36.92 -1.24
CA ALA A 102 -15.06 -37.71 -0.04
C ALA A 102 -16.31 -37.78 0.84
N ARG A 103 -16.93 -36.62 1.14
CA ARG A 103 -18.18 -36.55 1.91
C ARG A 103 -19.30 -37.37 1.26
N PHE A 104 -19.42 -37.33 -0.07
CA PHE A 104 -20.42 -38.11 -0.78
C PHE A 104 -20.17 -39.61 -0.64
N THR A 105 -18.91 -40.04 -0.79
CA THR A 105 -18.52 -41.45 -0.61
C THR A 105 -18.84 -41.93 0.81
N ASP A 106 -18.46 -41.16 1.83
CA ASP A 106 -18.74 -41.48 3.24
C ASP A 106 -20.25 -41.59 3.51
N LEU A 107 -21.04 -40.67 2.93
CA LEU A 107 -22.50 -40.70 3.05
C LEU A 107 -23.11 -41.91 2.35
N TYR A 108 -22.59 -42.28 1.18
CA TYR A 108 -23.05 -43.46 0.44
C TYR A 108 -22.73 -44.75 1.21
N GLU A 109 -21.55 -44.86 1.81
CA GLU A 109 -21.20 -45.98 2.68
C GLU A 109 -22.11 -46.07 3.91
N ALA A 110 -22.46 -44.94 4.54
CA ALA A 110 -23.43 -44.93 5.63
C ALA A 110 -24.85 -45.32 5.16
N TYR A 111 -25.25 -44.83 3.98
CA TYR A 111 -26.55 -45.14 3.38
C TYR A 111 -26.71 -46.62 3.08
N THR A 112 -25.70 -47.24 2.45
CA THR A 112 -25.70 -48.67 2.14
C THR A 112 -25.78 -49.56 3.38
N LYS A 113 -25.23 -49.12 4.51
CA LYS A 113 -25.34 -49.84 5.80
C LYS A 113 -26.71 -49.69 6.45
N ALA A 114 -27.33 -48.51 6.34
CA ALA A 114 -28.61 -48.22 7.00
C ALA A 114 -29.43 -47.17 6.23
N GLU A 115 -30.21 -47.64 5.26
CA GLU A 115 -30.93 -46.80 4.29
C GLU A 115 -32.02 -45.92 4.92
N ASP A 116 -32.93 -46.50 5.69
CA ASP A 116 -34.11 -45.80 6.24
C ASP A 116 -33.74 -44.66 7.20
N VAL A 117 -32.80 -44.92 8.10
CA VAL A 117 -32.34 -43.93 9.10
C VAL A 117 -31.56 -42.80 8.43
N THR A 118 -30.72 -43.12 7.43
CA THR A 118 -29.90 -42.12 6.73
C THR A 118 -30.78 -41.21 5.88
N ARG A 119 -31.77 -41.76 5.16
CA ARG A 119 -32.73 -40.98 4.38
C ARG A 119 -33.54 -40.02 5.26
N ARG A 120 -34.06 -40.52 6.39
CA ARG A 120 -34.86 -39.71 7.32
C ARG A 120 -34.02 -38.60 7.95
N ARG A 121 -32.77 -38.88 8.33
CA ARG A 121 -31.83 -37.88 8.83
C ARG A 121 -31.57 -36.77 7.82
N LEU A 122 -31.23 -37.11 6.57
CA LEU A 122 -30.98 -36.12 5.51
C LEU A 122 -32.19 -35.21 5.27
N TYR A 123 -33.40 -35.78 5.28
CA TYR A 123 -34.63 -35.00 5.15
C TYR A 123 -34.81 -34.01 6.30
N LEU A 124 -34.62 -34.45 7.54
CA LEU A 124 -34.74 -33.59 8.72
C LEU A 124 -33.67 -32.49 8.73
N GLU A 125 -32.41 -32.80 8.39
CA GLU A 125 -31.33 -31.81 8.28
C GLU A 125 -31.62 -30.77 7.18
N ALA A 126 -32.10 -31.22 6.01
CA ALA A 126 -32.48 -30.33 4.92
C ALA A 126 -33.64 -29.40 5.35
N MET A 127 -34.69 -29.96 5.97
CA MET A 127 -35.81 -29.18 6.49
C MET A 127 -35.38 -28.20 7.58
N GLN A 128 -34.49 -28.59 8.49
CA GLN A 128 -33.93 -27.69 9.50
C GLN A 128 -33.17 -26.51 8.88
N SER A 129 -32.49 -26.71 7.74
CA SER A 129 -31.76 -25.63 7.06
C SER A 129 -32.66 -24.70 6.24
N ILE A 130 -33.77 -25.22 5.70
CA ILE A 130 -34.67 -24.51 4.79
C ILE A 130 -35.75 -23.77 5.59
N MET A 131 -36.30 -24.39 6.64
CA MET A 131 -37.43 -23.85 7.42
C MET A 131 -37.19 -22.41 7.95
N PRO A 132 -35.99 -22.04 8.45
CA PRO A 132 -35.73 -20.68 8.91
C PRO A 132 -35.61 -19.64 7.78
N LYS A 133 -35.33 -20.09 6.55
CA LYS A 133 -35.17 -19.22 5.37
C LYS A 133 -36.48 -18.99 4.63
N LEU A 134 -37.52 -19.77 4.93
CA LEU A 134 -38.85 -19.53 4.40
C LEU A 134 -39.46 -18.32 5.10
N GLU A 135 -39.90 -17.33 4.33
CA GLU A 135 -40.66 -16.19 4.85
C GLU A 135 -41.91 -16.70 5.59
N LYS A 136 -42.34 -15.95 6.62
CA LYS A 136 -43.51 -16.29 7.45
C LYS A 136 -44.74 -16.48 6.54
N LYS A 137 -45.06 -17.73 6.23
CA LYS A 137 -46.26 -18.08 5.47
C LYS A 137 -47.42 -18.13 6.45
N PHE A 138 -48.30 -17.15 6.38
CA PHE A 138 -49.52 -17.12 7.18
C PHE A 138 -50.55 -18.05 6.54
N PHE A 139 -50.89 -19.12 7.24
CA PHE A 139 -52.00 -19.99 6.86
C PHE A 139 -53.28 -19.41 7.48
N VAL A 140 -54.15 -18.85 6.65
CA VAL A 140 -55.45 -18.32 7.08
C VAL A 140 -56.52 -19.33 6.69
N ASP A 141 -57.27 -19.80 7.68
CA ASP A 141 -58.42 -20.68 7.49
C ASP A 141 -59.56 -19.91 6.78
N ALA A 142 -60.25 -20.55 5.84
CA ALA A 142 -61.25 -19.92 4.97
C ALA A 142 -62.46 -19.35 5.73
N GLU A 143 -62.68 -19.81 6.97
CA GLU A 143 -63.79 -19.35 7.81
C GLU A 143 -63.46 -18.12 8.69
N GLN A 144 -62.19 -17.70 8.79
CA GLN A 144 -61.81 -16.54 9.60
C GLN A 144 -61.65 -15.26 8.77
N LYS A 145 -62.68 -14.42 8.78
CA LYS A 145 -62.76 -13.17 7.99
C LYS A 145 -62.07 -11.93 8.57
N ASN A 146 -61.39 -11.98 9.73
CA ASN A 146 -60.79 -10.79 10.36
C ASN A 146 -59.39 -11.07 10.98
N PHE A 147 -58.33 -10.90 10.17
CA PHE A 147 -56.92 -11.01 10.60
C PHE A 147 -56.17 -9.67 10.60
N LEU A 148 -56.82 -8.57 10.23
CA LEU A 148 -56.26 -7.22 10.22
C LEU A 148 -55.65 -6.77 11.58
N PRO A 149 -56.20 -7.13 12.76
CA PRO A 149 -55.61 -6.70 14.04
C PRO A 149 -54.34 -7.47 14.46
N LEU A 150 -54.01 -8.58 13.79
CA LEU A 150 -52.85 -9.43 14.12
C LEU A 150 -51.65 -9.18 13.21
N LEU A 151 -51.85 -8.47 12.11
CA LEU A 151 -50.81 -8.05 11.19
C LEU A 151 -50.38 -6.64 11.58
N ASN A 152 -49.55 -6.50 12.62
CA ASN A 152 -48.85 -5.24 12.90
C ASN A 152 -47.96 -4.90 11.70
N LEU A 153 -48.53 -4.16 10.73
CA LEU A 153 -47.82 -3.52 9.63
C LEU A 153 -47.01 -2.35 10.20
N GLY A 154 -45.84 -2.63 10.76
CA GLY A 154 -44.96 -1.57 11.24
C GLY A 154 -44.02 -1.95 12.37
N THR A 155 -43.02 -2.79 12.09
CA THR A 155 -41.71 -2.58 12.69
C THR A 155 -40.89 -1.80 11.68
N SER A 156 -41.05 -0.48 11.70
CA SER A 156 -40.14 0.47 11.06
C SER A 156 -38.76 0.31 11.70
N GLU A 157 -37.85 -0.39 11.03
CA GLU A 157 -36.42 -0.22 11.28
C GLU A 157 -36.08 1.24 11.02
N GLY A 158 -35.60 1.90 12.07
CA GLY A 158 -35.24 3.31 12.03
C GLY A 158 -34.19 3.59 10.96
N VAL A 159 -34.54 4.49 10.03
CA VAL A 159 -33.61 5.18 9.15
C VAL A 159 -32.60 5.91 10.04
N LYS A 160 -31.36 5.41 10.10
CA LYS A 160 -30.23 6.15 10.69
C LYS A 160 -29.83 7.26 9.72
N LYS A 161 -29.85 8.51 10.23
CA LYS A 161 -29.06 9.64 9.71
C LYS A 161 -27.57 9.38 9.92
#